data_AF-A0A849TL92-F1
#
_entry.id   AF-A0A849TL92-F1
#
_cell.length_a   1.000
_cell.length_b   1.000
_cell.length_c   1.000
_cell.angle_alpha   90.00
_cell.angle_beta   90.00
_cell.angle_gamma   90.00
#
_symmetry.space_group_name_H-M   'P 1'
#
loop_
_entity.id
_entity.type
_entity.pdbx_description
1 polymer ?
#
loop_
_entity_poly.entity_id
_entity_poly.type
_entity_poly.pdbx_seq_one_letter_code
_entity_poly.pdbx_strand_id
1 'polypeptide(L)'
;MAVTYPRAMPSGLYQQEEVNDDRFQSTNLSGGGNTNAAEVSPMLWHGKWSGQTATPQDRSALESWAASLKGAMKYFKGSPVAGRYPLAHRNGWGDLSLSGSPFIGSGVLAATASRTNMALRSQDFDSASWGKDAGVSVSANAMIAPDGTLSADRVTAAGMMSRGISQVFTVSAGTTYTASLWVRLGSLNASDLRHAFYNVSGASFIVLTAPYIVTASVDGFVRLAATVTTPAGCMSLRWYPFFSANATTGTFYPWGAQFELGPAATSYIPTVAAAGVFTPAADEITISSLPNGLTLTPGDWLSFPVGARQRLFKVIEGGVASGGQVNVTVEPSRPPDAVNGVPVRLEEPYCDMQLITPPKRVITNYQMGEFAFEGLQVLV
;
A
#
# COMPACT_ATOMS: atom_id res chain seq x y z
N MET A 1 -5.15 13.87 42.15
CA MET A 1 -5.53 13.06 40.98
C MET A 1 -4.26 12.42 40.44
N ALA A 2 -4.26 11.12 40.14
CA ALA A 2 -3.05 10.46 39.62
C ALA A 2 -2.72 11.00 38.22
N VAL A 3 -1.45 11.30 37.96
CA VAL A 3 -0.98 11.70 36.62
C VAL A 3 -1.00 10.47 35.72
N THR A 4 -1.71 10.55 34.60
CA THR A 4 -1.78 9.49 33.59
C THR A 4 -0.94 9.84 32.36
N TYR A 5 -0.41 8.81 31.70
CA TYR A 5 0.38 8.92 30.47
C TYR A 5 -0.31 8.09 29.36
N PRO A 6 -0.21 8.49 28.08
CA PRO A 6 0.46 9.70 27.56
C PRO A 6 -0.28 10.99 27.95
N ARG A 7 0.48 12.03 28.34
CA ARG A 7 -0.09 13.31 28.78
C ARG A 7 -0.40 14.20 27.58
N ALA A 8 -1.58 14.85 27.59
CA ALA A 8 -1.90 15.86 26.58
C ALA A 8 -0.98 17.09 26.71
N MET A 9 -0.66 17.71 25.58
CA MET A 9 0.06 18.99 25.56
C MET A 9 -0.87 20.13 26.03
N PRO A 10 -0.35 21.14 26.76
CA PRO A 10 -1.09 22.36 27.11
C PRO A 10 -1.76 23.04 25.89
N SER A 11 -3.09 23.14 25.87
CA SER A 11 -3.84 23.68 24.72
C SER A 11 -3.53 25.15 24.42
N GLY A 12 -3.52 25.53 23.14
CA GLY A 12 -3.55 26.92 22.70
C GLY A 12 -2.22 27.67 22.69
N LEU A 13 -1.10 26.99 22.96
CA LEU A 13 0.23 27.61 23.08
C LEU A 13 1.14 27.41 21.85
N TYR A 14 0.75 26.60 20.88
CA TYR A 14 1.64 26.13 19.79
C TYR A 14 1.22 26.69 18.44
N GLN A 15 2.16 27.22 17.65
CA GLN A 15 1.83 27.81 16.34
C GLN A 15 2.75 27.40 15.18
N GLN A 16 3.75 26.56 15.40
CA GLN A 16 4.59 26.09 14.30
C GLN A 16 5.10 24.68 14.59
N GLU A 17 4.92 23.79 13.62
CA GLU A 17 5.41 22.42 13.69
C GLU A 17 6.10 22.02 12.39
N GLU A 18 7.28 21.44 12.56
CA GLU A 18 7.94 20.65 11.53
C GLU A 18 7.89 19.21 12.05
N VAL A 19 7.03 18.38 11.45
CA VAL A 19 7.04 16.93 11.68
C VAL A 19 7.91 16.34 10.59
N ASN A 20 9.12 15.93 10.97
CA ASN A 20 10.08 15.37 10.05
C ASN A 20 10.17 13.85 10.21
N ASP A 21 10.45 13.20 9.09
CA ASP A 21 10.68 11.76 8.99
C ASP A 21 12.13 11.48 9.39
N ASP A 22 12.37 10.91 10.57
CA ASP A 22 13.69 10.36 10.88
C ASP A 22 13.79 8.95 10.28
N ARG A 23 14.27 8.88 9.03
CA ARG A 23 14.59 7.62 8.34
C ARG A 23 16.00 7.17 8.72
N PHE A 24 16.10 6.04 9.42
CA PHE A 24 17.40 5.43 9.73
C PHE A 24 17.83 4.53 8.58
N GLN A 25 18.64 5.05 7.66
CA GLN A 25 19.15 4.32 6.50
C GLN A 25 20.67 4.08 6.61
N SER A 26 21.10 2.88 6.23
CA SER A 26 22.51 2.58 5.98
C SER A 26 22.74 2.50 4.48
N THR A 27 23.80 3.13 4.01
CA THR A 27 24.18 3.08 2.59
C THR A 27 25.55 2.44 2.45
N ASN A 28 25.64 1.37 1.66
CA ASN A 28 26.89 0.75 1.27
C ASN A 28 27.11 0.96 -0.23
N LEU A 29 28.32 1.37 -0.62
CA LEU A 29 28.72 1.28 -2.03
C LEU A 29 29.14 -0.15 -2.34
N SER A 30 28.47 -0.77 -3.30
CA SER A 30 28.95 -2.03 -3.89
C SER A 30 30.22 -1.79 -4.70
N GLY A 31 31.07 -2.81 -4.84
CA GLY A 31 32.33 -2.73 -5.62
C GLY A 31 32.16 -2.39 -7.11
N GLY A 32 30.91 -2.33 -7.61
CA GLY A 32 30.56 -1.89 -8.96
C GLY A 32 29.97 -0.48 -9.06
N GLY A 33 29.95 0.30 -7.97
CA GLY A 33 29.47 1.69 -7.98
C GLY A 33 27.97 1.88 -7.74
N ASN A 34 27.20 0.81 -7.52
CA ASN A 34 25.78 0.93 -7.12
C ASN A 34 25.68 1.18 -5.61
N THR A 35 24.88 2.17 -5.23
CA THR A 35 24.52 2.45 -3.84
C THR A 35 23.42 1.50 -3.40
N ASN A 36 23.74 0.62 -2.44
CA ASN A 36 22.74 -0.19 -1.75
C ASN A 36 22.32 0.55 -0.49
N ALA A 37 21.05 0.95 -0.41
CA ALA A 37 20.47 1.54 0.80
C ALA A 37 19.58 0.48 1.50
N ALA A 38 19.75 0.30 2.80
CA ALA A 38 18.90 -0.54 3.63
C ALA A 38 18.39 0.27 4.83
N GLU A 39 17.08 0.19 5.09
CA GLU A 39 16.50 0.74 6.32
C GLU A 39 16.94 -0.10 7.52
N VAL A 40 17.53 0.55 8.52
CA VAL A 40 18.13 -0.08 9.71
C VAL A 40 17.20 -0.04 10.92
N SER A 41 16.16 0.80 10.87
CA SER A 41 15.13 0.92 11.91
C SER A 41 13.84 1.45 11.28
N PRO A 42 12.65 1.11 11.85
CA PRO A 42 11.38 1.70 11.40
C PRO A 42 11.44 3.23 11.45
N MET A 43 10.85 3.87 10.44
CA MET A 43 10.68 5.32 10.42
C MET A 43 9.89 5.79 11.64
N LEU A 44 10.41 6.82 12.31
CA LEU A 44 9.80 7.47 13.46
C LEU A 44 9.56 8.94 13.14
N TRP A 45 8.46 9.46 13.67
CA TRP A 45 8.15 10.88 13.58
C TRP A 45 8.93 11.66 14.63
N HIS A 46 9.62 12.70 14.19
CA HIS A 46 10.25 13.69 15.04
C HIS A 46 9.44 14.99 14.93
N GLY A 47 8.78 15.37 16.02
CA GLY A 47 8.04 16.61 16.10
C GLY A 47 8.85 17.71 16.79
N LYS A 48 8.82 18.91 16.21
CA LYS A 48 9.32 20.14 16.86
C LYS A 48 8.16 21.10 17.05
N TRP A 49 7.94 21.54 18.28
CA TRP A 49 6.88 22.50 18.59
C TRP A 49 7.48 23.78 19.15
N SER A 50 6.98 24.90 18.64
CA SER A 50 7.28 26.23 19.19
C SER A 50 6.02 27.05 19.38
N GLY A 51 6.16 28.09 20.20
CA GLY A 51 5.08 29.03 20.45
C GLY A 51 5.44 30.08 21.48
N GLN A 52 4.42 30.79 21.94
CA GLN A 52 4.57 31.91 22.87
C GLN A 52 3.75 31.66 24.14
N THR A 53 4.36 31.96 25.28
CA THR A 53 3.65 31.99 26.56
C THR A 53 3.08 33.38 26.78
N ALA A 54 1.79 33.55 26.53
CA ALA A 54 1.11 34.85 26.65
C ALA A 54 0.99 35.30 28.12
N THR A 55 0.85 34.35 29.06
CA THR A 55 0.68 34.64 30.50
C THR A 55 1.68 33.88 31.40
N PRO A 56 1.92 34.35 32.64
CA PRO A 56 2.63 33.56 33.65
C PRO A 56 1.99 32.19 33.92
N GLN A 57 0.66 32.09 33.84
CA GLN A 57 -0.09 30.85 34.04
C GLN A 57 0.21 29.84 32.93
N ASP A 58 0.23 30.28 31.67
CA ASP A 58 0.59 29.43 30.53
C ASP A 58 2.01 28.87 30.68
N ARG A 59 2.93 29.72 31.14
CA ARG A 59 4.31 29.34 31.45
C ARG A 59 4.38 28.29 32.55
N SER A 60 3.72 28.50 33.69
CA SER A 60 3.71 27.51 34.77
C SER A 60 3.04 26.19 34.36
N ALA A 61 2.03 26.25 33.48
CA ALA A 61 1.41 25.06 32.91
C ALA A 61 2.39 24.28 32.02
N LEU A 62 3.15 24.95 31.15
CA LEU A 62 4.16 24.31 30.29
C LEU A 62 5.31 23.72 31.11
N GLU A 63 5.80 24.45 32.11
CA GLU A 63 6.89 23.99 32.99
C GLU A 63 6.48 22.77 33.83
N SER A 64 5.29 22.80 34.43
CA SER A 64 4.76 21.66 35.20
C SER A 64 4.42 20.46 34.31
N TRP A 65 4.02 20.71 33.05
CA TRP A 65 3.87 19.68 32.04
C TRP A 65 5.20 19.00 31.71
N ALA A 66 6.22 19.77 31.32
CA ALA A 66 7.54 19.23 30.99
C ALA A 66 8.20 18.53 32.18
N ALA A 67 8.06 19.08 33.40
CA ALA A 67 8.58 18.46 34.62
C ALA A 67 7.94 17.09 34.89
N SER A 68 6.65 16.93 34.57
CA SER A 68 5.98 15.64 34.77
C SER A 68 6.55 14.53 33.89
N LEU A 69 7.01 14.88 32.68
CA LEU A 69 7.56 13.96 31.68
C LEU A 69 8.99 13.53 31.97
N LYS A 70 9.63 14.09 33.01
CA LYS A 70 10.98 13.66 33.43
C LYS A 70 10.94 12.23 33.96
N GLY A 71 11.62 11.30 33.28
CA GLY A 71 11.77 9.90 33.68
C GLY A 71 11.56 8.93 32.51
N ALA A 72 11.88 7.65 32.74
CA ALA A 72 11.65 6.59 31.77
C ALA A 72 10.15 6.29 31.61
N MET A 73 9.73 5.99 30.38
CA MET A 73 8.35 5.61 30.02
C MET A 73 7.26 6.64 30.35
N LYS A 74 7.61 7.92 30.36
CA LYS A 74 6.65 9.02 30.52
C LYS A 74 6.48 9.75 29.20
N TYR A 75 5.34 9.54 28.57
CA TYR A 75 5.07 9.98 27.21
C TYR A 75 4.08 11.14 27.16
N PHE A 76 4.11 11.88 26.07
CA PHE A 76 3.09 12.86 25.74
C PHE A 76 2.44 12.53 24.40
N LYS A 77 1.24 13.06 24.19
CA LYS A 77 0.54 12.95 22.90
C LYS A 77 1.13 13.98 21.95
N GLY A 78 1.98 13.56 21.03
CA GLY A 78 2.47 14.38 19.92
C GLY A 78 1.45 14.34 18.79
N SER A 79 1.03 15.49 18.29
CA SER A 79 0.03 15.61 17.22
C SER A 79 0.44 16.73 16.27
N PRO A 80 0.28 16.54 14.94
CA PRO A 80 0.46 17.58 13.95
C PRO A 80 -0.58 18.70 14.16
N VAL A 81 -0.14 19.92 14.45
CA VAL A 81 -0.98 21.11 14.71
C VAL A 81 -1.84 21.44 13.49
N ALA A 82 -1.27 21.34 12.28
CA ALA A 82 -1.98 21.53 11.03
C ALA A 82 -2.83 20.30 10.60
N GLY A 83 -2.67 19.18 11.28
CA GLY A 83 -3.30 17.89 10.97
C GLY A 83 -4.50 17.52 11.85
N ARG A 84 -5.11 18.50 12.52
CA ARG A 84 -6.27 18.26 13.41
C ARG A 84 -7.43 17.55 12.71
N TYR A 85 -7.71 17.96 11.48
CA TYR A 85 -8.72 17.36 10.61
C TYR A 85 -8.10 17.02 9.26
N PRO A 86 -8.66 16.06 8.52
CA PRO A 86 -8.31 15.86 7.11
C PRO A 86 -8.47 17.16 6.31
N LEU A 87 -7.62 17.37 5.31
CA LEU A 87 -7.52 18.59 4.53
C LEU A 87 -8.82 18.90 3.76
N ALA A 88 -9.59 17.87 3.40
CA ALA A 88 -10.92 18.02 2.81
C ALA A 88 -12.01 18.45 3.82
N HIS A 89 -11.74 18.31 5.13
CA HIS A 89 -12.68 18.53 6.24
C HIS A 89 -12.10 19.46 7.31
N ARG A 90 -11.30 20.46 6.92
CA ARG A 90 -10.55 21.35 7.86
C ARG A 90 -11.42 22.07 8.90
N ASN A 91 -12.70 22.26 8.61
CA ASN A 91 -13.65 22.95 9.48
C ASN A 91 -14.50 21.99 10.33
N GLY A 92 -14.11 20.72 10.41
CA GLY A 92 -14.87 19.65 11.05
C GLY A 92 -15.71 18.85 10.05
N TRP A 93 -16.59 17.99 10.57
CA TRP A 93 -17.26 16.94 9.80
C TRP A 93 -18.54 17.36 9.06
N GLY A 94 -19.02 18.59 9.28
CA GLY A 94 -20.24 19.10 8.64
C GLY A 94 -21.44 18.15 8.82
N ASP A 95 -22.12 17.83 7.72
CA ASP A 95 -23.29 16.94 7.69
C ASP A 95 -22.93 15.45 7.52
N LEU A 96 -21.64 15.08 7.58
CA LEU A 96 -21.23 13.69 7.50
C LEU A 96 -21.82 12.92 8.69
N SER A 97 -22.57 11.87 8.38
CA SER A 97 -23.19 11.00 9.37
C SER A 97 -22.84 9.54 9.12
N LEU A 98 -22.70 8.80 10.21
CA LEU A 98 -22.50 7.36 10.22
C LEU A 98 -23.71 6.74 10.92
N SER A 99 -24.46 5.89 10.20
CA SER A 99 -25.65 5.21 10.74
C SER A 99 -26.66 6.16 11.39
N GLY A 100 -26.87 7.34 10.78
CA GLY A 100 -27.81 8.36 11.25
C GLY A 100 -27.33 9.20 12.44
N SER A 101 -26.11 8.99 12.93
CA SER A 101 -25.48 9.84 13.95
C SER A 101 -24.38 10.71 13.33
N PRO A 102 -24.14 11.95 13.83
CA PRO A 102 -23.02 12.77 13.38
C PRO A 102 -21.70 12.03 13.50
N PHE A 103 -20.85 12.14 12.48
CA PHE A 103 -19.54 11.53 12.50
C PHE A 103 -18.61 12.24 13.49
N ILE A 104 -17.88 11.46 14.28
CA ILE A 104 -17.03 11.95 15.38
C ILE A 104 -15.53 11.80 15.08
N GLY A 105 -15.15 11.67 13.82
CA GLY A 105 -13.75 11.61 13.42
C GLY A 105 -13.01 10.32 13.76
N SER A 106 -13.72 9.19 13.89
CA SER A 106 -13.09 7.89 14.13
C SER A 106 -13.70 6.79 13.25
N GLY A 107 -12.82 6.04 12.58
CA GLY A 107 -13.15 4.80 11.88
C GLY A 107 -12.51 3.59 12.56
N VAL A 108 -12.49 2.45 11.88
CA VAL A 108 -11.92 1.19 12.38
C VAL A 108 -10.92 0.64 11.37
N LEU A 109 -9.72 0.28 11.82
CA LEU A 109 -8.70 -0.36 11.00
C LEU A 109 -9.23 -1.72 10.55
N ALA A 110 -9.56 -1.85 9.28
CA ALA A 110 -9.96 -3.11 8.69
C ALA A 110 -8.73 -3.85 8.16
N ALA A 111 -8.93 -5.13 7.84
CA ALA A 111 -7.94 -5.85 7.05
C ALA A 111 -7.69 -5.06 5.76
N THR A 112 -6.42 -4.89 5.41
CA THR A 112 -6.05 -4.47 4.07
C THR A 112 -6.65 -5.45 3.06
N ALA A 113 -7.08 -4.95 1.91
CA ALA A 113 -7.40 -5.85 0.81
C ALA A 113 -6.09 -6.56 0.38
N SER A 114 -5.76 -7.69 1.01
CA SER A 114 -4.67 -8.53 0.53
C SER A 114 -5.00 -8.94 -0.90
N ARG A 115 -4.05 -8.68 -1.80
CA ARG A 115 -4.19 -9.11 -3.19
C ARG A 115 -3.44 -10.42 -3.29
N THR A 116 -4.19 -11.49 -3.50
CA THR A 116 -3.61 -12.82 -3.67
C THR A 116 -3.33 -13.02 -5.14
N ASN A 117 -2.09 -13.36 -5.48
CA ASN A 117 -1.82 -13.89 -6.80
C ASN A 117 -2.31 -15.34 -6.84
N MET A 118 -3.41 -15.54 -7.55
CA MET A 118 -4.03 -16.85 -7.73
C MET A 118 -3.30 -17.70 -8.77
N ALA A 119 -2.43 -17.10 -9.59
CA ALA A 119 -1.57 -17.84 -10.52
C ALA A 119 -0.61 -18.71 -9.72
N LEU A 120 -0.55 -19.99 -10.07
CA LEU A 120 0.43 -20.93 -9.55
C LEU A 120 1.62 -20.98 -10.48
N ARG A 121 2.81 -21.21 -9.92
CA ARG A 121 4.05 -21.33 -10.69
C ARG A 121 4.25 -20.13 -11.60
N SER A 122 4.16 -18.93 -11.01
CA SER A 122 4.12 -17.67 -11.75
C SER A 122 5.39 -17.37 -12.56
N GLN A 123 6.49 -18.07 -12.29
CA GLN A 123 7.75 -17.98 -13.05
C GLN A 123 8.02 -19.23 -13.91
N ASP A 124 7.38 -20.37 -13.60
CA ASP A 124 7.64 -21.68 -14.21
C ASP A 124 6.49 -22.05 -15.18
N PHE A 125 6.46 -21.46 -16.38
CA PHE A 125 5.45 -21.75 -17.41
C PHE A 125 5.60 -23.15 -18.02
N ASP A 126 6.78 -23.76 -17.90
CA ASP A 126 7.05 -25.15 -18.25
C ASP A 126 6.30 -26.15 -17.36
N SER A 127 5.98 -25.78 -16.13
CA SER A 127 5.26 -26.59 -15.14
C SER A 127 3.91 -27.13 -15.64
N ALA A 128 3.50 -28.29 -15.10
CA ALA A 128 2.20 -28.91 -15.36
C ALA A 128 1.00 -28.07 -14.88
N SER A 129 1.23 -27.06 -14.03
CA SER A 129 0.19 -26.10 -13.61
C SER A 129 -0.28 -25.19 -14.75
N TRP A 130 0.49 -25.11 -15.83
CA TRP A 130 0.16 -24.38 -17.04
C TRP A 130 -0.21 -25.36 -18.16
N GLY A 131 -1.49 -25.33 -18.56
CA GLY A 131 -2.00 -26.08 -19.69
C GLY A 131 -1.41 -25.54 -21.00
N LYS A 132 -0.89 -26.44 -21.83
CA LYS A 132 -0.24 -26.12 -23.11
C LYS A 132 -1.03 -26.81 -24.21
N ASP A 133 -1.61 -26.03 -25.11
CA ASP A 133 -2.31 -26.59 -26.26
C ASP A 133 -1.31 -27.19 -27.26
N ALA A 134 -1.79 -28.09 -28.13
CA ALA A 134 -0.96 -28.66 -29.18
C ALA A 134 -0.30 -27.57 -30.04
N GLY A 135 1.00 -27.72 -30.30
CA GLY A 135 1.78 -26.72 -31.02
C GLY A 135 2.28 -25.54 -30.17
N VAL A 136 2.12 -25.59 -28.84
CA VAL A 136 2.82 -24.72 -27.89
C VAL A 136 3.79 -25.54 -27.06
N SER A 137 5.07 -25.16 -27.06
CA SER A 137 6.09 -25.76 -26.19
C SER A 137 6.76 -24.70 -25.33
N VAL A 138 7.28 -25.13 -24.18
CA VAL A 138 7.96 -24.24 -23.22
C VAL A 138 9.31 -24.83 -22.84
N SER A 139 10.36 -24.01 -22.91
CA SER A 139 11.69 -24.34 -22.39
C SER A 139 11.95 -23.51 -21.14
N ALA A 140 12.31 -24.17 -20.03
CA ALA A 140 12.54 -23.50 -18.75
C ALA A 140 13.76 -22.56 -18.78
N ASN A 141 13.75 -21.50 -17.97
CA ASN A 141 14.93 -20.70 -17.59
C ASN A 141 15.80 -20.24 -18.78
N ALA A 142 15.17 -19.72 -19.83
CA ALA A 142 15.79 -19.42 -21.11
C ALA A 142 16.32 -17.98 -21.23
N MET A 143 15.97 -17.07 -20.31
CA MET A 143 16.38 -15.67 -20.36
C MET A 143 16.43 -15.02 -18.96
N ILE A 144 17.30 -14.00 -18.81
CA ILE A 144 17.36 -13.18 -17.59
C ILE A 144 16.06 -12.39 -17.48
N ALA A 145 15.32 -12.62 -16.39
CA ALA A 145 14.04 -12.00 -16.09
C ALA A 145 14.20 -10.59 -15.49
N PRO A 146 13.11 -9.82 -15.30
CA PRO A 146 13.16 -8.48 -14.70
C PRO A 146 13.76 -8.40 -13.30
N ASP A 147 13.77 -9.52 -12.56
CA ASP A 147 14.39 -9.61 -11.23
C ASP A 147 15.91 -9.85 -11.27
N GLY A 148 16.50 -9.93 -12.46
CA GLY A 148 17.93 -10.17 -12.68
C GLY A 148 18.34 -11.64 -12.62
N THR A 149 17.41 -12.58 -12.42
CA THR A 149 17.70 -14.02 -12.37
C THR A 149 17.46 -14.68 -13.73
N LEU A 150 18.16 -15.80 -14.02
CA LEU A 150 17.91 -16.61 -15.21
C LEU A 150 16.67 -17.50 -15.01
N SER A 151 15.48 -16.89 -15.03
CA SER A 151 14.22 -17.56 -14.68
C SER A 151 13.07 -17.33 -15.66
N ALA A 152 13.25 -16.53 -16.73
CA ALA A 152 12.19 -16.37 -17.73
C ALA A 152 12.19 -17.55 -18.69
N ASP A 153 11.04 -18.18 -18.84
CA ASP A 153 10.85 -19.29 -19.76
C ASP A 153 10.77 -18.82 -21.21
N ARG A 154 11.01 -19.73 -22.16
CA ARG A 154 10.77 -19.49 -23.59
C ARG A 154 9.56 -20.28 -24.04
N VAL A 155 8.53 -19.58 -24.49
CA VAL A 155 7.38 -20.18 -25.17
C VAL A 155 7.63 -20.17 -26.67
N THR A 156 7.33 -21.28 -27.33
CA THR A 156 7.39 -21.44 -28.79
C THR A 156 6.03 -21.80 -29.34
N ALA A 157 5.52 -21.01 -30.28
CA ALA A 157 4.32 -21.30 -31.06
C ALA A 157 4.71 -21.90 -32.42
N ALA A 158 4.11 -23.04 -32.78
CA ALA A 158 4.48 -23.82 -33.97
C ALA A 158 3.44 -23.76 -35.12
N GLY A 159 2.80 -22.61 -35.34
CA GLY A 159 2.02 -22.38 -36.58
C GLY A 159 0.61 -23.00 -36.66
N MET A 160 0.08 -23.64 -35.61
CA MET A 160 -1.24 -24.32 -35.64
C MET A 160 -2.47 -23.37 -35.56
N MET A 161 -3.72 -23.84 -35.49
CA MET A 161 -4.99 -23.13 -35.14
C MET A 161 -5.17 -22.94 -33.62
N SER A 162 -5.98 -21.99 -33.13
CA SER A 162 -6.56 -21.93 -31.76
C SER A 162 -5.74 -22.57 -30.63
N ARG A 163 -4.65 -21.93 -30.22
CA ARG A 163 -3.76 -22.47 -29.18
C ARG A 163 -3.21 -21.41 -28.27
N GLY A 164 -2.85 -21.84 -27.08
CA GLY A 164 -2.25 -20.98 -26.09
C GLY A 164 -1.57 -21.74 -24.96
N ILE A 165 -1.17 -20.94 -23.99
CA ILE A 165 -0.80 -21.40 -22.66
C ILE A 165 -1.81 -20.83 -21.67
N SER A 166 -2.27 -21.63 -20.72
CA SER A 166 -3.38 -21.24 -19.84
C SER A 166 -3.31 -21.82 -18.44
N GLN A 167 -4.06 -21.20 -17.54
CA GLN A 167 -4.36 -21.74 -16.22
C GLN A 167 -5.84 -21.44 -15.90
N VAL A 168 -6.44 -22.29 -15.06
CA VAL A 168 -7.84 -22.18 -14.65
C VAL A 168 -7.91 -21.71 -13.20
N PHE A 169 -8.79 -20.75 -12.95
CA PHE A 169 -8.98 -20.09 -11.67
C PHE A 169 -10.41 -20.31 -11.17
N THR A 170 -10.55 -20.47 -9.86
CA THR A 170 -11.85 -20.35 -9.19
C THR A 170 -12.17 -18.88 -9.01
N VAL A 171 -13.33 -18.44 -9.49
CA VAL A 171 -13.75 -17.04 -9.48
C VAL A 171 -15.17 -16.90 -8.93
N SER A 172 -15.57 -15.67 -8.63
CA SER A 172 -16.96 -15.32 -8.32
C SER A 172 -17.62 -14.67 -9.53
N ALA A 173 -18.93 -14.86 -9.68
CA ALA A 173 -19.72 -14.27 -10.76
C ALA A 173 -19.94 -12.76 -10.53
N GLY A 174 -19.97 -11.97 -11.61
CA GLY A 174 -20.17 -10.52 -11.54
C GLY A 174 -18.97 -9.74 -10.99
N THR A 175 -17.79 -10.36 -10.95
CA THR A 175 -16.61 -9.83 -10.27
C THR A 175 -15.50 -9.50 -11.27
N THR A 176 -14.83 -8.37 -11.07
CA THR A 176 -13.71 -7.93 -11.91
C THR A 176 -12.37 -8.46 -11.39
N TYR A 177 -11.59 -9.04 -12.30
CA TYR A 177 -10.24 -9.55 -12.07
C TYR A 177 -9.26 -8.91 -13.06
N THR A 178 -7.99 -8.85 -12.66
CA THR A 178 -6.89 -8.42 -13.52
C THR A 178 -5.83 -9.50 -13.61
N ALA A 179 -5.40 -9.81 -14.84
CA ALA A 179 -4.28 -10.67 -15.12
C ALA A 179 -3.10 -9.83 -15.64
N SER A 180 -1.88 -10.13 -15.22
CA SER A 180 -0.67 -9.47 -15.68
C SER A 180 0.51 -10.42 -15.77
N LEU A 181 1.50 -10.06 -16.60
CA LEU A 181 2.77 -10.76 -16.71
C LEU A 181 3.80 -9.84 -17.39
N TRP A 182 5.08 -10.11 -17.16
CA TRP A 182 6.15 -9.51 -17.92
C TRP A 182 6.41 -10.32 -19.18
N VAL A 183 6.58 -9.64 -20.32
CA VAL A 183 6.91 -10.29 -21.60
C VAL A 183 8.02 -9.53 -22.30
N ARG A 184 8.96 -10.30 -22.84
CA ARG A 184 9.87 -9.88 -23.90
C ARG A 184 9.62 -10.74 -25.14
N LEU A 185 9.59 -10.14 -26.32
CA LEU A 185 9.44 -10.89 -27.58
C LEU A 185 10.76 -11.55 -27.97
N GLY A 186 10.67 -12.73 -28.58
CA GLY A 186 11.73 -13.36 -29.34
C GLY A 186 11.48 -13.13 -30.83
N SER A 187 11.11 -14.17 -31.56
CA SER A 187 10.73 -14.08 -32.98
C SER A 187 9.23 -13.91 -33.24
N LEU A 188 8.39 -13.93 -32.20
CA LEU A 188 6.95 -13.72 -32.34
C LEU A 188 6.65 -12.25 -32.75
N ASN A 189 5.79 -12.04 -33.74
CA ASN A 189 5.32 -10.70 -34.06
C ASN A 189 4.50 -10.13 -32.89
N ALA A 190 4.71 -8.84 -32.58
CA ALA A 190 3.98 -8.20 -31.49
C ALA A 190 2.45 -8.22 -31.67
N SER A 191 1.97 -8.19 -32.92
CA SER A 191 0.54 -8.32 -33.25
C SER A 191 -0.05 -9.70 -32.94
N ASP A 192 0.79 -10.73 -32.85
CA ASP A 192 0.35 -12.10 -32.59
C ASP A 192 0.33 -12.42 -31.09
N LEU A 193 0.96 -11.58 -30.25
CA LEU A 193 0.83 -11.68 -28.80
C LEU A 193 -0.54 -11.17 -28.36
N ARG A 194 -1.46 -12.10 -28.19
CA ARG A 194 -2.87 -11.89 -27.84
C ARG A 194 -3.25 -12.72 -26.63
N HIS A 195 -4.26 -12.31 -25.88
CA HIS A 195 -4.77 -13.04 -24.72
C HIS A 195 -6.24 -13.43 -24.89
N ALA A 196 -6.71 -14.32 -24.01
CA ALA A 196 -8.12 -14.69 -23.96
C ALA A 196 -8.58 -14.99 -22.53
N PHE A 197 -9.87 -14.82 -22.29
CA PHE A 197 -10.57 -15.24 -21.08
C PHE A 197 -11.76 -16.12 -21.48
N TYR A 198 -11.74 -17.36 -21.01
CA TYR A 198 -12.78 -18.35 -21.29
C TYR A 198 -13.54 -18.68 -20.00
N ASN A 199 -14.84 -18.43 -20.01
CA ASN A 199 -15.75 -18.84 -18.95
C ASN A 199 -15.93 -20.36 -19.02
N VAL A 200 -15.27 -21.09 -18.13
CA VAL A 200 -15.35 -22.56 -18.09
C VAL A 200 -16.73 -23.00 -17.63
N SER A 201 -17.33 -22.31 -16.64
CA SER A 201 -18.66 -22.63 -16.12
C SER A 201 -19.76 -22.46 -17.18
N GLY A 202 -19.64 -21.46 -18.04
CA GLY A 202 -20.59 -21.14 -19.10
C GLY A 202 -20.15 -21.56 -20.50
N ALA A 203 -19.07 -22.33 -20.63
CA ALA A 203 -18.52 -22.87 -21.87
C ALA A 203 -18.41 -21.85 -23.04
N SER A 204 -17.92 -20.65 -22.78
CA SER A 204 -17.86 -19.57 -23.77
C SER A 204 -16.67 -18.62 -23.55
N PHE A 205 -16.16 -18.01 -24.61
CA PHE A 205 -15.17 -16.94 -24.49
C PHE A 205 -15.85 -15.65 -24.04
N ILE A 206 -15.32 -15.04 -22.97
CA ILE A 206 -15.66 -13.66 -22.58
C ILE A 206 -14.81 -12.69 -23.40
N VAL A 207 -13.53 -13.02 -23.57
CA VAL A 207 -12.56 -12.30 -24.40
C VAL A 207 -11.84 -13.32 -25.26
N LEU A 208 -11.79 -13.08 -26.57
CA LEU A 208 -11.12 -13.95 -27.53
C LEU A 208 -10.07 -13.15 -28.31
N THR A 209 -8.81 -13.57 -28.25
CA THR A 209 -7.70 -13.02 -29.04
C THR A 209 -7.55 -11.49 -28.96
N ALA A 210 -7.66 -10.91 -27.77
CA ALA A 210 -7.54 -9.47 -27.60
C ALA A 210 -6.07 -9.03 -27.49
N PRO A 211 -5.70 -7.86 -28.05
CA PRO A 211 -4.39 -7.25 -27.80
C PRO A 211 -4.22 -6.89 -26.33
N TYR A 212 -2.98 -6.86 -25.86
CA TYR A 212 -2.64 -6.11 -24.64
C TYR A 212 -2.56 -4.62 -24.97
N ILE A 213 -2.83 -3.77 -23.98
CA ILE A 213 -2.77 -2.31 -24.14
C ILE A 213 -1.33 -1.87 -24.43
N VAL A 214 -0.38 -2.45 -23.70
CA VAL A 214 1.06 -2.25 -23.92
C VAL A 214 1.53 -3.25 -24.97
N THR A 215 2.33 -2.77 -25.93
CA THR A 215 2.91 -3.63 -26.96
C THR A 215 4.25 -4.17 -26.46
N ALA A 216 4.42 -5.50 -26.51
CA ALA A 216 5.70 -6.13 -26.17
C ALA A 216 6.78 -5.83 -27.22
N SER A 217 8.05 -5.81 -26.78
CA SER A 217 9.21 -5.57 -27.66
C SER A 217 10.26 -6.67 -27.47
N VAL A 218 11.15 -6.78 -28.45
CA VAL A 218 12.38 -7.59 -28.38
C VAL A 218 13.48 -6.91 -27.53
N ASP A 219 13.36 -5.62 -27.24
CA ASP A 219 14.41 -4.83 -26.57
C ASP A 219 14.45 -5.00 -25.05
N GLY A 220 13.36 -5.48 -24.45
CA GLY A 220 13.27 -5.64 -23.01
C GLY A 220 11.94 -6.20 -22.55
N PHE A 221 11.87 -6.53 -21.27
CA PHE A 221 10.62 -6.94 -20.65
C PHE A 221 9.72 -5.73 -20.42
N VAL A 222 8.48 -5.85 -20.86
CA VAL A 222 7.40 -4.92 -20.52
C VAL A 222 6.31 -5.65 -19.75
N ARG A 223 5.66 -4.96 -18.82
CA ARG A 223 4.56 -5.54 -18.07
C ARG A 223 3.26 -5.35 -18.82
N LEU A 224 2.62 -6.45 -19.16
CA LEU A 224 1.32 -6.50 -19.81
C LEU A 224 0.23 -6.77 -18.79
N ALA A 225 -0.95 -6.19 -18.98
CA ALA A 225 -2.12 -6.44 -18.14
C ALA A 225 -3.41 -6.50 -18.97
N ALA A 226 -4.36 -7.31 -18.51
CA ALA A 226 -5.69 -7.46 -19.08
C ALA A 226 -6.72 -7.62 -17.97
N THR A 227 -7.86 -6.95 -18.10
CA THR A 227 -8.95 -6.97 -17.12
C THR A 227 -10.16 -7.71 -17.68
N VAL A 228 -10.91 -8.39 -16.81
CA VAL A 228 -12.15 -9.09 -17.18
C VAL A 228 -13.15 -9.04 -16.04
N THR A 229 -14.41 -8.79 -16.37
CA THR A 229 -15.54 -8.95 -15.44
C THR A 229 -16.25 -10.25 -15.76
N THR A 230 -16.37 -11.14 -14.77
CA THR A 230 -17.02 -12.43 -14.96
C THR A 230 -18.53 -12.25 -15.13
N PRO A 231 -19.18 -12.95 -16.09
CA PRO A 231 -20.63 -12.87 -16.25
C PRO A 231 -21.37 -13.59 -15.11
N ALA A 232 -22.69 -13.43 -15.06
CA ALA A 232 -23.53 -14.16 -14.11
C ALA A 232 -23.31 -15.68 -14.20
N GLY A 233 -23.19 -16.35 -13.05
CA GLY A 233 -22.96 -17.79 -12.96
C GLY A 233 -21.55 -18.28 -13.27
N CYS A 234 -20.60 -17.41 -13.63
CA CYS A 234 -19.21 -17.79 -13.86
C CYS A 234 -18.47 -18.06 -12.54
N MET A 235 -18.18 -19.34 -12.25
CA MET A 235 -17.46 -19.77 -11.05
C MET A 235 -16.05 -20.31 -11.36
N SER A 236 -15.76 -20.56 -12.64
CA SER A 236 -14.46 -21.03 -13.12
C SER A 236 -14.09 -20.28 -14.40
N LEU A 237 -12.90 -19.69 -14.39
CA LEU A 237 -12.38 -18.86 -15.47
C LEU A 237 -11.02 -19.37 -15.90
N ARG A 238 -10.83 -19.59 -17.19
CA ARG A 238 -9.53 -19.89 -17.77
C ARG A 238 -8.94 -18.62 -18.37
N TRP A 239 -7.75 -18.26 -17.93
CA TRP A 239 -6.98 -17.20 -18.55
C TRP A 239 -5.91 -17.80 -19.45
N TYR A 240 -5.81 -17.24 -20.65
CA TYR A 240 -4.73 -17.50 -21.59
C TYR A 240 -3.84 -16.25 -21.68
N PRO A 241 -2.68 -16.19 -21.00
CA PRO A 241 -1.69 -15.14 -21.21
C PRO A 241 -1.24 -15.00 -22.67
N PHE A 242 -1.24 -16.12 -23.40
CA PHE A 242 -1.12 -16.16 -24.85
C PHE A 242 -2.20 -17.06 -25.44
N PHE A 243 -2.96 -16.54 -26.41
CA PHE A 243 -3.91 -17.29 -27.22
C PHE A 243 -3.96 -16.71 -28.64
N SER A 244 -3.72 -17.54 -29.65
CA SER A 244 -3.89 -17.16 -31.05
C SER A 244 -4.96 -18.02 -31.72
N ALA A 245 -5.97 -17.37 -32.32
CA ALA A 245 -6.96 -18.04 -33.17
C ALA A 245 -6.44 -18.28 -34.60
N ASN A 246 -5.40 -17.57 -35.02
CA ASN A 246 -4.78 -17.68 -36.34
C ASN A 246 -3.55 -18.56 -36.31
N ALA A 247 -3.03 -18.97 -37.46
CA ALA A 247 -1.71 -19.59 -37.57
C ALA A 247 -0.61 -18.59 -37.25
N THR A 248 0.25 -18.93 -36.28
CA THR A 248 1.22 -18.04 -35.66
C THR A 248 2.45 -18.87 -35.31
N THR A 249 3.62 -18.40 -35.73
CA THR A 249 4.91 -19.02 -35.45
C THR A 249 5.81 -17.98 -34.80
N GLY A 250 6.54 -18.38 -33.77
CA GLY A 250 7.52 -17.52 -33.13
C GLY A 250 7.75 -17.84 -31.66
N THR A 251 8.66 -17.09 -31.05
CA THR A 251 9.01 -17.23 -29.64
C THR A 251 8.81 -15.95 -28.84
N PHE A 252 8.54 -16.11 -27.56
CA PHE A 252 8.51 -15.01 -26.59
C PHE A 252 8.86 -15.54 -25.19
N TYR A 253 9.15 -14.63 -24.28
CA TYR A 253 9.64 -14.91 -22.95
C TYR A 253 8.70 -14.32 -21.90
N PRO A 254 7.74 -15.11 -21.36
CA PRO A 254 6.90 -14.66 -20.27
C PRO A 254 7.59 -14.88 -18.91
N TRP A 255 7.28 -14.01 -17.96
CA TRP A 255 7.70 -14.15 -16.56
C TRP A 255 6.73 -13.45 -15.62
N GLY A 256 6.58 -13.97 -14.40
CA GLY A 256 5.83 -13.31 -13.34
C GLY A 256 4.34 -13.17 -13.62
N ALA A 257 3.68 -14.26 -14.01
CA ALA A 257 2.22 -14.29 -14.17
C ALA A 257 1.50 -13.99 -12.86
N GLN A 258 0.50 -13.13 -12.93
CA GLN A 258 -0.27 -12.69 -11.78
C GLN A 258 -1.74 -12.55 -12.12
N PHE A 259 -2.61 -13.25 -11.37
CA PHE A 259 -4.05 -13.17 -11.51
C PHE A 259 -4.67 -12.76 -10.18
N GLU A 260 -5.30 -11.59 -10.13
CA GLU A 260 -5.74 -10.95 -8.89
C GLU A 260 -7.18 -10.45 -8.99
N LEU A 261 -7.86 -10.40 -7.84
CA LEU A 261 -9.14 -9.71 -7.71
C LEU A 261 -8.92 -8.20 -7.81
N GLY A 262 -9.75 -7.50 -8.60
CA GLY A 262 -9.73 -6.05 -8.74
C GLY A 262 -9.49 -5.56 -10.17
N PRO A 263 -9.61 -4.24 -10.41
CA PRO A 263 -9.55 -3.64 -11.74
C PRO A 263 -8.13 -3.26 -12.21
N ALA A 264 -7.10 -3.46 -11.38
CA ALA A 264 -5.72 -3.14 -11.72
C ALA A 264 -4.76 -4.21 -11.18
N ALA A 265 -3.63 -4.36 -11.86
CA ALA A 265 -2.55 -5.25 -11.45
C ALA A 265 -1.70 -4.58 -10.38
N THR A 266 -1.40 -5.28 -9.27
CA THR A 266 -0.53 -4.74 -8.22
C THR A 266 0.94 -5.08 -8.47
N SER A 267 1.87 -4.73 -7.57
CA SER A 267 3.26 -5.21 -7.65
C SER A 267 3.33 -6.74 -7.75
N TYR A 268 4.40 -7.26 -8.37
CA TYR A 268 4.50 -8.70 -8.61
C TYR A 268 4.64 -9.51 -7.30
N ILE A 269 3.86 -10.58 -7.21
CA ILE A 269 3.72 -11.50 -6.09
C ILE A 269 4.17 -12.89 -6.56
N PRO A 270 5.36 -13.37 -6.15
CA PRO A 270 5.84 -14.67 -6.57
C PRO A 270 5.03 -15.81 -5.97
N THR A 271 4.84 -16.86 -6.76
CA THR A 271 4.14 -18.08 -6.36
C THR A 271 4.95 -19.31 -6.80
N VAL A 272 4.94 -20.35 -5.97
CA VAL A 272 5.59 -21.64 -6.26
C VAL A 272 4.52 -22.73 -6.48
N ALA A 273 4.23 -23.57 -5.48
CA ALA A 273 3.24 -24.65 -5.58
C ALA A 273 1.84 -24.32 -5.01
N ALA A 274 1.65 -23.12 -4.47
CA ALA A 274 0.38 -22.64 -3.92
C ALA A 274 0.20 -21.17 -4.26
N ALA A 275 -1.06 -20.69 -4.21
CA ALA A 275 -1.38 -19.29 -4.43
C ALA A 275 -0.60 -18.45 -3.40
N GLY A 276 0.20 -17.50 -3.91
CA GLY A 276 0.94 -16.59 -3.06
C GLY A 276 0.02 -15.50 -2.57
N VAL A 277 -0.13 -15.37 -1.25
CA VAL A 277 -0.76 -14.21 -0.65
C VAL A 277 0.29 -13.11 -0.57
N PHE A 278 0.05 -12.02 -1.29
CA PHE A 278 0.70 -10.76 -0.99
C PHE A 278 -0.21 -9.99 -0.06
N THR A 279 0.25 -9.81 1.15
CA THR A 279 -0.01 -8.55 1.81
C THR A 279 0.74 -7.49 1.01
N PRO A 280 0.06 -6.44 0.48
CA PRO A 280 0.76 -5.30 -0.10
C PRO A 280 1.95 -4.90 0.76
N ALA A 281 3.02 -4.41 0.11
CA ALA A 281 4.05 -3.64 0.78
C ALA A 281 3.33 -2.74 1.79
N ALA A 282 3.83 -2.76 3.02
CA ALA A 282 3.10 -2.47 4.25
C ALA A 282 2.43 -1.07 4.34
N ASP A 283 2.26 -0.34 3.24
CA ASP A 283 1.78 1.02 3.15
C ASP A 283 0.26 1.12 2.88
N GLU A 284 -0.43 0.14 2.28
CA GLU A 284 -1.90 0.25 2.13
C GLU A 284 -2.61 -0.11 3.46
N ILE A 285 -3.64 0.65 3.84
CA ILE A 285 -4.58 0.35 4.93
C ILE A 285 -6.03 0.53 4.47
N THR A 286 -6.95 -0.27 5.01
CA THR A 286 -8.39 -0.07 4.84
C THR A 286 -8.97 0.47 6.14
N ILE A 287 -9.75 1.54 6.05
CA ILE A 287 -10.47 2.14 7.18
C ILE A 287 -11.95 1.95 6.92
N SER A 288 -12.63 1.29 7.85
CA SER A 288 -14.06 0.99 7.82
C SER A 288 -14.83 1.82 8.83
N SER A 289 -16.16 1.69 8.82
CA SER A 289 -17.06 2.47 9.68
C SER A 289 -16.94 3.97 9.42
N LEU A 290 -16.86 4.34 8.13
CA LEU A 290 -16.79 5.73 7.68
C LEU A 290 -18.10 6.17 7.00
N PRO A 291 -18.50 7.44 7.10
CA PRO A 291 -19.55 8.02 6.27
C PRO A 291 -19.20 7.90 4.79
N ASN A 292 -20.18 7.56 3.94
CA ASN A 292 -19.99 7.65 2.49
C ASN A 292 -19.72 9.10 2.08
N GLY A 293 -18.77 9.31 1.18
CA GLY A 293 -18.34 10.64 0.74
C GLY A 293 -17.23 11.27 1.58
N LEU A 294 -16.84 10.67 2.71
CA LEU A 294 -15.66 11.12 3.46
C LEU A 294 -14.41 10.98 2.58
N THR A 295 -13.81 12.10 2.22
CA THR A 295 -12.57 12.15 1.43
C THR A 295 -11.35 12.23 2.35
N LEU A 296 -10.38 11.34 2.12
CA LEU A 296 -9.00 11.46 2.59
C LEU A 296 -8.10 11.78 1.40
N THR A 297 -7.13 12.66 1.60
CA THR A 297 -6.23 13.21 0.57
C THR A 297 -4.77 13.01 0.97
N PRO A 298 -3.84 12.96 -0.01
CA PRO A 298 -2.42 12.96 0.30
C PRO A 298 -2.03 14.14 1.21
N GLY A 299 -1.32 13.84 2.30
CA GLY A 299 -0.96 14.80 3.34
C GLY A 299 -1.85 14.75 4.58
N ASP A 300 -2.99 14.04 4.54
CA ASP A 300 -3.82 13.82 5.72
C ASP A 300 -3.12 12.98 6.77
N TRP A 301 -3.41 13.26 8.04
CA TRP A 301 -2.87 12.54 9.17
C TRP A 301 -3.93 11.60 9.75
N LEU A 302 -3.49 10.43 10.19
CA LEU A 302 -4.31 9.49 10.93
C LEU A 302 -3.47 8.76 11.97
N SER A 303 -4.10 8.23 13.01
CA SER A 303 -3.38 7.43 14.01
C SER A 303 -4.19 6.24 14.50
N PHE A 304 -3.52 5.14 14.82
CA PHE A 304 -4.14 3.96 15.39
C PHE A 304 -3.16 3.22 16.31
N PRO A 305 -3.67 2.48 17.30
CA PRO A 305 -2.80 1.77 18.24
C PRO A 305 -2.08 0.61 17.57
N VAL A 306 -0.81 0.46 17.91
CA VAL A 306 0.04 -0.67 17.55
C VAL A 306 0.66 -1.18 18.85
N GLY A 307 0.35 -2.42 19.22
CA GLY A 307 0.65 -2.95 20.55
C GLY A 307 0.02 -2.08 21.66
N ALA A 308 0.84 -1.62 22.59
CA ALA A 308 0.42 -0.78 23.72
C ALA A 308 0.52 0.73 23.43
N ARG A 309 0.96 1.13 22.23
CA ARG A 309 1.31 2.52 21.90
C ARG A 309 0.45 3.07 20.76
N GLN A 310 0.24 4.37 20.75
CA GLN A 310 -0.39 5.06 19.61
C GLN A 310 0.68 5.48 18.59
N ARG A 311 0.45 5.17 17.30
CA ARG A 311 1.34 5.54 16.18
C ARG A 311 0.63 6.43 15.17
N LEU A 312 1.38 7.40 14.66
CA LEU A 312 0.93 8.36 13.67
C LEU A 312 1.33 7.90 12.27
N PHE A 313 0.47 8.21 11.30
CA PHE A 313 0.62 7.87 9.89
C PHE A 313 0.17 9.06 9.05
N LYS A 314 0.78 9.19 7.87
CA LYS A 314 0.47 10.21 6.88
C LYS A 314 0.00 9.53 5.60
N VAL A 315 -1.12 9.98 5.07
CA VAL A 315 -1.68 9.48 3.81
C VAL A 315 -0.80 9.97 2.65
N ILE A 316 -0.31 9.03 1.84
CA ILE A 316 0.43 9.31 0.60
C ILE A 316 -0.45 9.13 -0.64
N GLU A 317 -1.44 8.23 -0.58
CA GLU A 317 -2.50 8.12 -1.58
C GLU A 317 -3.86 8.10 -0.89
N GLY A 318 -4.69 9.08 -1.24
CA GLY A 318 -6.02 9.26 -0.67
C GLY A 318 -7.12 8.45 -1.36
N GLY A 319 -8.34 8.63 -0.87
CA GLY A 319 -9.54 7.98 -1.41
C GLY A 319 -10.82 8.61 -0.88
N VAL A 320 -11.95 8.27 -1.51
CA VAL A 320 -13.28 8.67 -1.05
C VAL A 320 -13.99 7.45 -0.50
N ALA A 321 -14.50 7.55 0.73
CA ALA A 321 -15.21 6.48 1.38
C ALA A 321 -16.49 6.13 0.63
N SER A 322 -16.66 4.83 0.34
CA SER A 322 -17.83 4.27 -0.32
C SER A 322 -18.12 2.89 0.27
N GLY A 323 -19.39 2.52 0.41
CA GLY A 323 -19.78 1.29 1.12
C GLY A 323 -19.34 1.27 2.58
N GLY A 324 -19.15 2.44 3.19
CA GLY A 324 -18.71 2.58 4.58
C GLY A 324 -17.21 2.37 4.81
N GLN A 325 -16.39 2.30 3.77
CA GLN A 325 -14.95 2.06 3.85
C GLN A 325 -14.15 2.90 2.87
N VAL A 326 -12.86 3.08 3.12
CA VAL A 326 -11.88 3.68 2.20
C VAL A 326 -10.55 2.92 2.28
N ASN A 327 -9.89 2.75 1.14
CA ASN A 327 -8.50 2.30 1.09
C ASN A 327 -7.61 3.52 0.90
N VAL A 328 -6.53 3.60 1.67
CA VAL A 328 -5.51 4.64 1.56
C VAL A 328 -4.12 4.03 1.70
N THR A 329 -3.16 4.64 1.03
CA THR A 329 -1.74 4.30 1.21
C THR A 329 -1.13 5.28 2.22
N VAL A 330 -0.37 4.80 3.20
CA VAL A 330 0.18 5.56 4.32
C VAL A 330 1.67 5.32 4.53
N GLU A 331 2.35 6.33 5.07
CA GLU A 331 3.70 6.24 5.62
C GLU A 331 3.71 6.66 7.11
N PRO A 332 4.55 6.08 7.98
CA PRO A 332 5.38 4.91 7.71
C PRO A 332 4.49 3.68 7.46
N SER A 333 5.06 2.65 6.87
CA SER A 333 4.35 1.41 6.64
C SER A 333 3.71 0.86 7.94
N ARG A 334 2.49 0.32 7.81
CA ARG A 334 1.77 -0.42 8.85
C ARG A 334 2.66 -1.53 9.41
N PRO A 335 2.97 -1.50 10.71
CA PRO A 335 3.74 -2.56 11.35
C PRO A 335 3.03 -3.92 11.34
N PRO A 336 3.78 -5.04 11.32
CA PRO A 336 3.20 -6.39 11.37
C PRO A 336 2.36 -6.69 12.63
N ASP A 337 2.61 -5.99 13.73
CA ASP A 337 1.93 -6.12 15.02
C ASP A 337 0.65 -5.26 15.14
N ALA A 338 0.31 -4.48 14.10
CA ALA A 338 -0.95 -3.75 14.05
C ALA A 338 -2.14 -4.73 13.90
N VAL A 339 -3.05 -4.71 14.87
CA VAL A 339 -4.23 -5.61 14.92
C VAL A 339 -5.41 -4.94 14.22
N ASN A 340 -6.19 -5.71 13.43
CA ASN A 340 -7.44 -5.20 12.85
C ASN A 340 -8.52 -5.01 13.93
N GLY A 341 -9.53 -4.18 13.65
CA GLY A 341 -10.62 -3.87 14.58
C GLY A 341 -10.30 -2.76 15.58
N VAL A 342 -9.07 -2.22 15.55
CA VAL A 342 -8.69 -1.08 16.40
C VAL A 342 -9.24 0.24 15.85
N PRO A 343 -9.54 1.22 16.71
CA PRO A 343 -10.02 2.52 16.26
C PRO A 343 -8.92 3.29 15.52
N VAL A 344 -9.27 3.81 14.35
CA VAL A 344 -8.46 4.77 13.60
C VAL A 344 -8.99 6.17 13.90
N ARG A 345 -8.09 7.06 14.32
CA ARG A 345 -8.38 8.47 14.60
C ARG A 345 -8.09 9.29 13.35
N LEU A 346 -9.10 10.02 12.89
CA LEU A 346 -9.01 11.01 11.82
C LEU A 346 -9.14 12.44 12.36
N GLU A 347 -9.81 12.60 13.50
CA GLU A 347 -9.78 13.83 14.30
C GLU A 347 -8.70 13.76 15.38
N GLU A 348 -7.89 14.82 15.48
CA GLU A 348 -6.80 14.95 16.44
C GLU A 348 -5.91 13.70 16.51
N PRO A 349 -5.36 13.23 15.36
CA PRO A 349 -4.49 12.08 15.33
C PRO A 349 -3.21 12.37 16.11
N TYR A 350 -2.84 11.48 17.02
CA TYR A 350 -1.64 11.62 17.85
C TYR A 350 -0.84 10.32 17.90
N CYS A 351 0.44 10.44 18.23
CA CYS A 351 1.28 9.33 18.66
C CYS A 351 1.89 9.56 20.04
N ASP A 352 2.36 8.47 20.64
CA ASP A 352 3.07 8.52 21.91
C ASP A 352 4.52 8.96 21.65
N MET A 353 4.88 10.12 22.17
CA MET A 353 6.20 10.70 22.00
C MET A 353 6.94 10.82 23.33
N GLN A 354 8.26 10.63 23.27
CA GLN A 354 9.17 10.94 24.35
C GLN A 354 9.77 12.32 24.14
N LEU A 355 9.84 13.11 25.21
CA LEU A 355 10.47 14.43 25.18
C LEU A 355 11.99 14.25 25.03
N ILE A 356 12.55 14.78 23.95
CA ILE A 356 14.00 14.74 23.66
C ILE A 356 14.65 16.00 24.15
N THR A 357 14.13 17.14 23.70
CA THR A 357 14.58 18.47 24.13
C THR A 357 13.45 19.10 24.95
N PRO A 358 13.64 19.36 26.26
CA PRO A 358 12.64 20.06 27.04
C PRO A 358 12.47 21.51 26.54
N PRO A 359 11.32 22.15 26.82
CA PRO A 359 11.07 23.52 26.39
C PRO A 359 12.20 24.46 26.82
N LYS A 360 12.95 24.95 25.82
CA LYS A 360 14.04 25.90 26.01
C LYS A 360 13.50 27.32 25.86
N ARG A 361 13.93 28.21 26.74
CA ARG A 361 13.44 29.59 26.90
C ARG A 361 14.29 30.59 26.13
N VAL A 362 13.66 31.53 25.43
CA VAL A 362 14.28 32.82 25.06
C VAL A 362 13.72 33.88 26.00
N ILE A 363 14.58 34.53 26.79
CA ILE A 363 14.15 35.56 27.76
C ILE A 363 14.26 36.93 27.11
N THR A 364 13.12 37.57 26.86
CA THR A 364 13.05 38.97 26.45
C THR A 364 12.22 39.75 27.48
N ASN A 365 12.91 40.58 28.28
CA ASN A 365 12.36 41.69 29.08
C ASN A 365 10.97 41.50 29.72
N TYR A 366 10.81 40.52 30.63
CA TYR A 366 9.61 40.33 31.47
C TYR A 366 8.26 40.20 30.74
N GLN A 367 8.27 40.12 29.41
CA GLN A 367 7.11 39.90 28.55
C GLN A 367 7.24 38.55 27.84
N MET A 368 6.13 38.13 27.22
CA MET A 368 5.93 36.94 26.40
C MET A 368 7.20 36.18 26.01
N GLY A 369 7.36 34.96 26.54
CA GLY A 369 8.53 34.12 26.26
C GLY A 369 8.23 33.14 25.13
N GLU A 370 9.07 33.14 24.11
CA GLU A 370 9.11 32.07 23.12
C GLU A 370 9.67 30.79 23.74
N PHE A 371 9.08 29.67 23.36
CA PHE A 371 9.57 28.35 23.73
C PHE A 371 9.65 27.46 22.49
N ALA A 372 10.57 26.49 22.55
CA ALA A 372 10.64 25.39 21.61
C ALA A 372 11.00 24.10 22.33
N PHE A 373 10.38 22.99 21.96
CA PHE A 373 10.70 21.65 22.44
C PHE A 373 10.59 20.62 21.32
N GLU A 374 11.22 19.48 21.54
CA GLU A 374 11.31 18.41 20.54
C GLU A 374 10.92 17.08 21.16
N GLY A 375 10.26 16.23 20.38
CA GLY A 375 9.88 14.89 20.78
C GLY A 375 10.02 13.89 19.64
N LEU A 376 10.28 12.65 20.02
CA LEU A 376 10.43 11.53 19.10
C LEU A 376 9.35 10.49 19.40
N GLN A 377 8.69 10.01 18.35
CA GLN A 377 7.77 8.88 18.46
C GLN A 377 8.48 7.66 19.04
N VAL A 378 7.84 7.00 20.00
CA VAL A 378 8.41 5.81 20.62
C VAL A 378 8.16 4.59 19.71
N LEU A 379 9.16 3.71 19.59
CA LEU A 379 9.00 2.41 18.93
C LEU A 379 7.94 1.57 19.67
N VAL A 380 7.41 0.48 19.11
CA VAL A 380 6.40 -0.37 19.80
C VAL A 380 7.06 -1.33 20.79
#